data_AF-A0A534M220-F1
#
_entry.id   AF-A0A534M220-F1
#
_cell.length_a   1.000
_cell.length_b   1.000
_cell.length_c   1.000
_cell.angle_alpha   90.00
_cell.angle_beta   90.00
_cell.angle_gamma   90.00
#
_symmetry.space_group_name_H-M   'P 1'
#
loop_
_entity.id
_entity.type
_entity.pdbx_description
1 polymer ?
#
loop_
_entity_poly.entity_id
_entity_poly.type
_entity_poly.pdbx_seq_one_letter_code
_entity_poly.pdbx_strand_id
1 'polypeptide(L)'
;MPNGCVVFDGPTISYAGPIEGAPKATSGTKVDRAPVVLPGLWDCHGHLMGLRSANIEEFAKTALPVLAARAVADARRALLAGFTSVRDLVGLGVHLARTVDEGTIPGPHIYGGGAMLSPTAGHGDLHMFPTSYLRTLEAGGHYVQLCDGVAECLRGVRNQLRLGARVIKVCASGGVMSETDHPIHQQFSEEELRVIVEEAGRAERIVAAHCHGKPGIMAALRAGCGTIEHGSYLDEESVDLLIEKKATLVPTRYILERLVTFGPKMNVPDYAYRKVVELVDHHKRSLQLAIRKGVRIALGTDIWSSGEGTIAPWGQNARELIHLVEAGMNPLQAIEAATANAPMTLGPQAPRSGQLKQGYDADILAVRKDPRTDVSVLSSSENILAIWKSGQPVDRGPI
;
A
#
# COMPACT_ATOMS: atom_id res chain seq x y z
N MET A 1 25.26 -8.31 -1.90
CA MET A 1 26.33 -9.30 -1.69
C MET A 1 26.80 -9.80 -3.05
N PRO A 2 28.09 -9.72 -3.40
CA PRO A 2 28.63 -10.34 -4.61
C PRO A 2 28.69 -11.87 -4.46
N ASN A 3 28.58 -12.62 -5.57
CA ASN A 3 28.65 -14.10 -5.59
C ASN A 3 27.69 -14.79 -4.58
N GLY A 4 26.52 -14.19 -4.37
CA GLY A 4 25.46 -14.76 -3.55
C GLY A 4 24.60 -15.76 -4.32
N CYS A 5 23.89 -16.61 -3.59
CA CYS A 5 22.84 -17.46 -4.14
C CYS A 5 21.65 -17.51 -3.17
N VAL A 6 20.49 -17.86 -3.72
CA VAL A 6 19.29 -18.18 -2.96
C VAL A 6 18.87 -19.58 -3.37
N VAL A 7 18.63 -20.44 -2.39
CA VAL A 7 18.12 -21.79 -2.56
C VAL A 7 16.77 -21.86 -1.87
N PHE A 8 15.79 -22.43 -2.55
CA PHE A 8 14.44 -22.62 -2.06
C PHE A 8 13.90 -23.93 -2.61
N ASP A 9 12.99 -24.53 -1.85
CA ASP A 9 12.19 -25.67 -2.28
C ASP A 9 10.74 -25.38 -1.89
N GLY A 10 9.85 -25.37 -2.89
CA GLY A 10 8.51 -24.84 -2.72
C GLY A 10 8.50 -23.38 -2.25
N PRO A 11 7.59 -22.99 -1.34
CA PRO A 11 7.32 -21.59 -1.02
C PRO A 11 8.32 -20.93 -0.07
N THR A 12 9.36 -21.62 0.38
CA THR A 12 10.25 -21.13 1.44
C THR A 12 11.72 -21.21 1.05
N ILE A 13 12.47 -20.16 1.39
CA ILE A 13 13.92 -20.08 1.23
C ILE A 13 14.59 -21.01 2.24
N SER A 14 15.38 -21.96 1.73
CA SER A 14 16.19 -22.87 2.54
C SER A 14 17.60 -22.33 2.81
N TYR A 15 18.12 -21.48 1.92
CA TYR A 15 19.41 -20.80 2.09
C TYR A 15 19.45 -19.48 1.31
N ALA A 16 20.08 -18.45 1.88
CA ALA A 16 20.42 -17.22 1.17
C ALA A 16 21.74 -16.68 1.71
N GLY A 17 22.76 -16.58 0.87
CA GLY A 17 24.11 -16.22 1.30
C GLY A 17 25.17 -16.47 0.23
N PRO A 18 26.47 -16.48 0.60
CA PRO A 18 27.56 -16.76 -0.32
C PRO A 18 27.43 -18.13 -0.97
N ILE A 19 27.79 -18.25 -2.26
CA ILE A 19 27.66 -19.52 -2.99
C ILE A 19 28.48 -20.66 -2.38
N GLU A 20 29.63 -20.36 -1.76
CA GLU A 20 30.50 -21.37 -1.12
C GLU A 20 29.86 -22.06 0.09
N GLY A 21 28.93 -21.37 0.77
CA GLY A 21 28.18 -21.91 1.90
C GLY A 21 26.87 -22.59 1.51
N ALA A 22 26.53 -22.60 0.21
CA ALA A 22 25.26 -23.13 -0.26
C ALA A 22 25.21 -24.67 -0.17
N PRO A 23 24.03 -25.25 0.13
CA PRO A 23 23.82 -26.69 -0.03
C PRO A 23 24.22 -27.16 -1.43
N LYS A 24 24.85 -28.33 -1.54
CA LYS A 24 25.20 -28.90 -2.84
C LYS A 24 23.94 -29.17 -3.66
N ALA A 25 23.91 -28.67 -4.89
CA ALA A 25 22.85 -28.97 -5.83
C ALA A 25 22.75 -30.50 -6.06
N THR A 26 21.55 -31.04 -5.92
CA THR A 26 21.25 -32.44 -6.24
C THR A 26 20.91 -32.58 -7.73
N SER A 27 20.92 -33.81 -8.24
CA SER A 27 20.48 -34.10 -9.61
C SER A 27 19.08 -33.55 -9.85
N GLY A 28 18.90 -32.75 -10.91
CA GLY A 28 17.63 -32.10 -11.25
C GLY A 28 17.42 -30.70 -10.65
N THR A 29 18.35 -30.18 -9.84
CA THR A 29 18.28 -28.80 -9.36
C THR A 29 18.35 -27.83 -10.55
N LYS A 30 17.32 -27.00 -10.74
CA LYS A 30 17.35 -25.92 -11.72
C LYS A 30 18.22 -24.77 -11.19
N VAL A 31 19.15 -24.30 -12.01
CA VAL A 31 20.06 -23.20 -11.67
C VAL A 31 19.86 -22.06 -12.66
N ASP A 32 19.25 -20.98 -12.19
CA ASP A 32 19.13 -19.73 -12.92
C ASP A 32 20.24 -18.75 -12.47
N ARG A 33 20.82 -17.99 -13.41
CA ARG A 33 21.83 -16.97 -13.12
C ARG A 33 21.28 -15.59 -13.48
N ALA A 34 21.47 -14.63 -12.59
CA ALA A 34 21.05 -13.25 -12.79
C ALA A 34 22.13 -12.28 -12.33
N PRO A 35 22.23 -11.08 -12.94
CA PRO A 35 23.15 -10.04 -12.48
C PRO A 35 22.90 -9.63 -11.02
N VAL A 36 21.62 -9.47 -10.66
CA VAL A 36 21.20 -9.10 -9.31
C VAL A 36 19.95 -9.86 -8.91
N VAL A 37 19.91 -10.26 -7.64
CA VAL A 37 18.77 -10.93 -6.99
C VAL A 37 18.38 -10.14 -5.74
N LEU A 38 17.09 -9.91 -5.55
CA LEU A 38 16.52 -9.19 -4.41
C LEU A 38 15.14 -9.80 -4.02
N PRO A 39 14.60 -9.50 -2.82
CA PRO A 39 13.23 -9.92 -2.48
C PRO A 39 12.21 -9.35 -3.46
N GLY A 40 11.06 -10.02 -3.57
CA GLY A 40 9.84 -9.45 -4.16
C GLY A 40 9.47 -8.11 -3.52
N LEU A 41 9.05 -7.15 -4.35
CA LEU A 41 8.68 -5.81 -3.88
C LEU A 41 7.28 -5.82 -3.27
N TRP A 42 7.06 -4.86 -2.38
CA TRP A 42 5.80 -4.61 -1.70
C TRP A 42 5.30 -3.20 -1.99
N ASP A 43 4.00 -3.08 -2.21
CA ASP A 43 3.29 -1.80 -2.17
C ASP A 43 2.35 -1.81 -0.96
N CYS A 44 2.65 -1.00 0.05
CA CYS A 44 1.92 -0.96 1.31
C CYS A 44 0.72 0.00 1.29
N HIS A 45 0.40 0.63 0.15
CA HIS A 45 -0.79 1.48 0.05
C HIS A 45 -1.27 1.48 -1.40
N GLY A 46 -2.16 0.56 -1.73
CA GLY A 46 -2.85 0.57 -3.02
C GLY A 46 -4.34 0.32 -2.85
N HIS A 47 -5.07 0.50 -3.95
CA HIS A 47 -6.52 0.36 -4.01
C HIS A 47 -6.94 -0.40 -5.28
N LEU A 48 -7.32 -1.67 -5.12
CA LEU A 48 -7.83 -2.52 -6.19
C LEU A 48 -9.31 -2.23 -6.42
N MET A 49 -9.61 -1.07 -7.02
CA MET A 49 -10.99 -0.56 -7.14
C MET A 49 -11.58 -0.71 -8.55
N GLY A 50 -10.76 -0.91 -9.59
CA GLY A 50 -11.26 -1.03 -10.98
C GLY A 50 -11.80 0.26 -11.61
N LEU A 51 -11.61 1.42 -10.96
CA LEU A 51 -12.06 2.74 -11.41
C LEU A 51 -11.13 3.30 -12.47
N ARG A 52 -11.62 3.97 -13.51
CA ARG A 52 -10.75 4.47 -14.60
C ARG A 52 -10.51 5.97 -14.56
N SER A 53 -11.33 6.71 -13.82
CA SER A 53 -11.25 8.16 -13.73
C SER A 53 -11.51 8.68 -12.32
N ALA A 54 -11.16 9.93 -12.08
CA ALA A 54 -11.43 10.62 -10.80
C ALA A 54 -12.88 11.13 -10.70
N ASN A 55 -13.75 10.73 -11.65
CA ASN A 55 -15.15 11.12 -11.64
C ASN A 55 -15.89 10.37 -10.53
N ILE A 56 -16.39 11.11 -9.56
CA ILE A 56 -17.13 10.58 -8.41
C ILE A 56 -18.41 9.83 -8.85
N GLU A 57 -19.00 10.19 -9.98
CA GLU A 57 -20.14 9.42 -10.51
C GLU A 57 -19.73 8.01 -10.96
N GLU A 58 -18.53 7.83 -11.51
CA GLU A 58 -18.02 6.49 -11.87
C GLU A 58 -17.88 5.63 -10.62
N PHE A 59 -17.41 6.23 -9.52
CA PHE A 59 -17.29 5.60 -8.21
C PHE A 59 -18.62 5.04 -7.70
N ALA A 60 -19.70 5.81 -7.85
CA ALA A 60 -21.03 5.45 -7.36
C ALA A 60 -21.83 4.54 -8.31
N LYS A 61 -21.66 4.70 -9.63
CA LYS A 61 -22.57 4.09 -10.64
C LYS A 61 -22.00 2.83 -11.30
N THR A 62 -20.70 2.56 -11.18
CA THR A 62 -20.10 1.40 -11.85
C THR A 62 -20.40 0.11 -11.10
N ALA A 63 -20.97 -0.87 -11.79
CA ALA A 63 -21.32 -2.15 -11.19
C ALA A 63 -20.08 -2.92 -10.70
N LEU A 64 -20.17 -3.52 -9.50
CA LEU A 64 -19.09 -4.29 -8.88
C LEU A 64 -18.46 -5.37 -9.79
N PRO A 65 -19.21 -6.14 -10.60
CA PRO A 65 -18.59 -7.12 -11.51
C PRO A 65 -17.64 -6.48 -12.55
N VAL A 66 -17.95 -5.27 -13.00
CA VAL A 66 -17.09 -4.52 -13.94
C VAL A 66 -15.81 -4.07 -13.24
N LEU A 67 -15.94 -3.56 -12.01
CA LEU A 67 -14.81 -3.14 -11.18
C LEU A 67 -13.90 -4.33 -10.85
N ALA A 68 -14.47 -5.47 -10.49
CA ALA A 68 -13.73 -6.72 -10.23
C ALA A 68 -12.97 -7.21 -11.46
N ALA A 69 -13.63 -7.27 -12.62
CA ALA A 69 -12.99 -7.71 -13.87
C ALA A 69 -11.76 -6.85 -14.22
N ARG A 70 -11.83 -5.54 -13.95
CA ARG A 70 -10.72 -4.60 -14.16
C ARG A 70 -9.60 -4.79 -13.12
N ALA A 71 -9.96 -4.91 -11.85
CA ALA A 71 -9.03 -5.10 -10.75
C ALA A 71 -8.19 -6.39 -10.87
N VAL A 72 -8.71 -7.44 -11.53
CA VAL A 72 -7.92 -8.63 -11.89
C VAL A 72 -6.71 -8.27 -12.77
N ALA A 73 -6.92 -7.44 -13.78
CA ALA A 73 -5.83 -7.00 -14.66
C ALA A 73 -4.83 -6.11 -13.90
N ASP A 74 -5.32 -5.30 -12.96
CA ASP A 74 -4.48 -4.43 -12.14
C ASP A 74 -3.58 -5.22 -11.18
N ALA A 75 -4.12 -6.24 -10.50
CA ALA A 75 -3.34 -7.16 -9.68
C ALA A 75 -2.24 -7.85 -10.50
N ARG A 76 -2.57 -8.29 -11.73
CA ARG A 76 -1.56 -8.84 -12.66
C ARG A 76 -0.49 -7.81 -13.02
N ARG A 77 -0.85 -6.55 -13.31
CA ARG A 77 0.13 -5.48 -13.61
C ARG A 77 1.09 -5.24 -12.45
N ALA A 78 0.59 -5.22 -11.22
CA ALA A 78 1.44 -5.11 -10.03
C ALA A 78 2.46 -6.25 -9.97
N LEU A 79 1.99 -7.50 -10.14
CA LEU A 79 2.86 -8.68 -10.13
C LEU A 79 3.94 -8.59 -11.22
N LEU A 80 3.57 -8.23 -12.45
CA LEU A 80 4.51 -8.11 -13.57
C LEU A 80 5.49 -6.95 -13.43
N ALA A 81 5.19 -5.96 -12.58
CA ALA A 81 6.10 -4.90 -12.18
C ALA A 81 7.03 -5.30 -11.01
N GLY A 82 7.04 -6.58 -10.61
CA GLY A 82 7.91 -7.10 -9.57
C GLY A 82 7.34 -7.01 -8.15
N PHE A 83 6.11 -6.55 -8.00
CA PHE A 83 5.44 -6.48 -6.70
C PHE A 83 4.80 -7.83 -6.41
N THR A 84 5.43 -8.65 -5.56
CA THR A 84 4.89 -9.96 -5.19
C THR A 84 3.90 -9.86 -4.04
N SER A 85 3.78 -8.70 -3.39
CA SER A 85 2.85 -8.44 -2.30
C SER A 85 2.28 -7.02 -2.36
N VAL A 86 1.00 -6.87 -2.02
CA VAL A 86 0.32 -5.56 -1.94
C VAL A 86 -0.58 -5.50 -0.72
N ARG A 87 -0.59 -4.35 -0.02
CA ARG A 87 -1.55 -4.01 1.02
C ARG A 87 -2.63 -3.13 0.39
N ASP A 88 -3.75 -3.77 0.03
CA ASP A 88 -4.94 -3.10 -0.48
C ASP A 88 -5.69 -2.46 0.68
N LEU A 89 -5.57 -1.16 0.89
CA LEU A 89 -6.19 -0.50 2.05
C LEU A 89 -7.67 -0.23 1.85
N VAL A 90 -8.11 -0.08 0.61
CA VAL A 90 -9.51 0.18 0.24
C VAL A 90 -9.75 -0.44 -1.14
N GLY A 91 -10.71 -1.36 -1.26
CA GLY A 91 -11.01 -1.95 -2.55
C GLY A 91 -11.50 -3.39 -2.50
N LEU A 92 -11.35 -4.07 -3.63
CA LEU A 92 -11.75 -5.46 -3.82
C LEU A 92 -10.68 -6.46 -3.40
N GLY A 93 -9.52 -6.00 -2.92
CA GLY A 93 -8.38 -6.87 -2.62
C GLY A 93 -8.70 -7.94 -1.58
N VAL A 94 -9.54 -7.62 -0.58
CA VAL A 94 -10.00 -8.61 0.42
C VAL A 94 -10.73 -9.81 -0.22
N HIS A 95 -11.42 -9.60 -1.34
CA HIS A 95 -12.12 -10.65 -2.08
C HIS A 95 -11.22 -11.33 -3.12
N LEU A 96 -10.39 -10.55 -3.81
CA LEU A 96 -9.45 -11.06 -4.81
C LEU A 96 -8.30 -11.88 -4.21
N ALA A 97 -7.96 -11.68 -2.93
CA ALA A 97 -6.91 -12.43 -2.26
C ALA A 97 -7.12 -13.95 -2.40
N ARG A 98 -8.34 -14.43 -2.14
CA ARG A 98 -8.67 -15.86 -2.26
C ARG A 98 -8.44 -16.39 -3.68
N THR A 99 -8.84 -15.64 -4.70
CA THR A 99 -8.73 -16.08 -6.09
C THR A 99 -7.29 -16.08 -6.58
N VAL A 100 -6.43 -15.25 -5.99
CA VAL A 100 -4.98 -15.33 -6.19
C VAL A 100 -4.38 -16.53 -5.44
N ASP A 101 -4.75 -16.73 -4.18
CA ASP A 101 -4.19 -17.79 -3.34
C ASP A 101 -4.53 -19.20 -3.85
N GLU A 102 -5.73 -19.39 -4.40
CA GLU A 102 -6.15 -20.67 -5.02
C GLU A 102 -5.74 -20.79 -6.51
N GLY A 103 -5.05 -19.77 -7.07
CA GLY A 103 -4.48 -19.81 -8.41
C GLY A 103 -5.44 -19.50 -9.56
N THR A 104 -6.66 -19.05 -9.29
CA THR A 104 -7.67 -18.68 -10.30
C THR A 104 -7.24 -17.47 -11.13
N ILE A 105 -6.62 -16.47 -10.50
CA ILE A 105 -6.07 -15.30 -11.21
C ILE A 105 -4.60 -15.07 -10.84
N PRO A 106 -3.77 -14.55 -11.75
CA PRO A 106 -2.42 -14.12 -11.41
C PRO A 106 -2.45 -12.81 -10.63
N GLY A 107 -1.64 -12.71 -9.57
CA GLY A 107 -1.48 -11.48 -8.79
C GLY A 107 -0.49 -11.62 -7.63
N PRO A 108 -0.14 -10.51 -6.97
CA PRO A 108 0.63 -10.52 -5.73
C PRO A 108 -0.12 -11.21 -4.59
N HIS A 109 0.55 -11.53 -3.48
CA HIS A 109 -0.14 -11.74 -2.21
C HIS A 109 -0.90 -10.45 -1.83
N ILE A 110 -2.20 -10.58 -1.57
CA ILE A 110 -3.05 -9.42 -1.30
C ILE A 110 -3.43 -9.40 0.18
N TYR A 111 -3.02 -8.35 0.88
CA TYR A 111 -3.41 -8.08 2.26
C TYR A 111 -4.48 -7.00 2.28
N GLY A 112 -5.73 -7.42 2.09
CA GLY A 112 -6.88 -6.51 1.96
C GLY A 112 -7.38 -5.94 3.29
N GLY A 113 -7.72 -4.65 3.28
CA GLY A 113 -8.37 -3.94 4.38
C GLY A 113 -9.90 -3.87 4.27
N GLY A 114 -10.45 -4.17 3.08
CA GLY A 114 -11.88 -4.07 2.81
C GLY A 114 -12.31 -2.62 2.58
N ALA A 115 -13.36 -2.17 3.27
CA ALA A 115 -13.81 -0.78 3.23
C ALA A 115 -13.03 0.07 4.25
N MET A 116 -12.72 1.32 3.88
CA MET A 116 -12.24 2.30 4.87
C MET A 116 -13.37 2.71 5.81
N LEU A 117 -13.04 2.88 7.09
CA LEU A 117 -13.94 3.48 8.06
C LEU A 117 -13.76 5.00 8.06
N SER A 118 -14.86 5.73 7.93
CA SER A 118 -14.87 7.21 7.91
C SER A 118 -16.04 7.71 8.78
N PRO A 119 -15.92 8.84 9.48
CA PRO A 119 -17.10 9.49 10.05
C PRO A 119 -17.98 10.05 8.93
N THR A 120 -19.25 10.35 9.24
CA THR A 120 -20.10 11.17 8.36
C THR A 120 -19.43 12.53 8.12
N ALA A 121 -19.53 13.05 6.89
CA ALA A 121 -18.78 14.22 6.42
C ALA A 121 -17.24 14.08 6.46
N GLY A 122 -16.77 12.83 6.55
CA GLY A 122 -15.35 12.48 6.55
C GLY A 122 -14.75 12.30 5.16
N HIS A 123 -13.47 11.93 5.08
CA HIS A 123 -12.75 11.78 3.82
C HIS A 123 -13.36 10.68 2.94
N GLY A 124 -13.84 9.60 3.54
CA GLY A 124 -14.49 8.52 2.80
C GLY A 124 -15.91 8.86 2.32
N ASP A 125 -16.53 9.93 2.83
CA ASP A 125 -17.90 10.27 2.48
C ASP A 125 -17.99 10.91 1.08
N LEU A 126 -19.09 10.63 0.37
CA LEU A 126 -19.37 11.21 -0.95
C LEU A 126 -20.39 12.34 -0.80
N HIS A 127 -19.93 13.48 -0.30
CA HIS A 127 -20.76 14.63 0.12
C HIS A 127 -21.79 15.12 -0.91
N MET A 128 -21.53 14.90 -2.20
CA MET A 128 -22.44 15.29 -3.29
C MET A 128 -23.70 14.42 -3.39
N PHE A 129 -23.77 13.29 -2.69
CA PHE A 129 -24.95 12.43 -2.64
C PHE A 129 -25.62 12.50 -1.26
N PRO A 130 -26.95 12.29 -1.19
CA PRO A 130 -27.64 12.17 0.09
C PRO A 130 -27.06 11.00 0.92
N THR A 131 -26.95 11.16 2.24
CA THR A 131 -26.42 10.12 3.13
C THR A 131 -27.14 8.77 2.99
N SER A 132 -28.46 8.77 2.73
CA SER A 132 -29.23 7.54 2.49
C SER A 132 -28.75 6.75 1.26
N TYR A 133 -28.27 7.45 0.23
CA TYR A 133 -27.67 6.84 -0.94
C TYR A 133 -26.34 6.17 -0.59
N LEU A 134 -25.48 6.84 0.19
CA LEU A 134 -24.23 6.26 0.67
C LEU A 134 -24.45 5.00 1.50
N ARG A 135 -25.43 5.01 2.41
CA ARG A 135 -25.78 3.82 3.20
C ARG A 135 -26.27 2.66 2.32
N THR A 136 -26.92 2.97 1.20
CA THR A 136 -27.32 1.95 0.21
C THR A 136 -26.10 1.36 -0.49
N LEU A 137 -25.12 2.19 -0.88
CA LEU A 137 -23.87 1.74 -1.48
C LEU A 137 -23.06 0.88 -0.49
N GLU A 138 -22.93 1.33 0.76
CA GLU A 138 -22.28 0.59 1.86
C GLU A 138 -22.86 -0.82 1.98
N ALA A 139 -24.19 -0.94 2.06
CA ALA A 139 -24.89 -2.22 2.13
C ALA A 139 -24.67 -3.09 0.87
N GLY A 140 -24.40 -2.46 -0.28
CA GLY A 140 -24.06 -3.10 -1.55
C GLY A 140 -22.61 -3.56 -1.68
N GLY A 141 -21.77 -3.38 -0.65
CA GLY A 141 -20.35 -3.77 -0.68
C GLY A 141 -19.43 -2.69 -1.25
N HIS A 142 -19.82 -1.42 -1.14
CA HIS A 142 -18.98 -0.31 -1.54
C HIS A 142 -17.75 -0.13 -0.63
N TYR A 143 -16.80 0.67 -1.08
CA TYR A 143 -15.44 0.77 -0.53
C TYR A 143 -15.34 1.61 0.75
N VAL A 144 -16.48 2.07 1.29
CA VAL A 144 -16.55 2.98 2.43
C VAL A 144 -17.61 2.50 3.39
N GLN A 145 -17.29 2.52 4.67
CA GLN A 145 -18.24 2.33 5.74
C GLN A 145 -18.28 3.57 6.64
N LEU A 146 -19.41 4.28 6.64
CA LEU A 146 -19.58 5.43 7.53
C LEU A 146 -19.87 4.95 8.96
N CYS A 147 -19.17 5.50 9.95
CA CYS A 147 -19.30 5.10 11.34
C CYS A 147 -19.34 6.34 12.23
N ASP A 148 -20.42 6.54 12.98
CA ASP A 148 -20.54 7.66 13.92
C ASP A 148 -20.77 7.13 15.35
N GLY A 149 -19.86 7.45 16.25
CA GLY A 149 -19.83 6.97 17.63
C GLY A 149 -19.16 5.61 17.80
N VAL A 150 -18.80 5.33 19.05
CA VAL A 150 -18.06 4.12 19.48
C VAL A 150 -18.73 2.82 19.02
N ALA A 151 -20.06 2.74 19.12
CA ALA A 151 -20.81 1.53 18.77
C ALA A 151 -20.73 1.20 17.28
N GLU A 152 -20.82 2.23 16.42
CA GLU A 152 -20.73 2.05 14.97
C GLU A 152 -19.30 1.75 14.53
N CYS A 153 -18.32 2.43 15.12
CA CYS A 153 -16.90 2.18 14.87
C CYS A 153 -16.51 0.73 15.19
N LEU A 154 -16.95 0.21 16.33
CA LEU A 154 -16.76 -1.18 16.72
C LEU A 154 -17.43 -2.15 15.73
N ARG A 155 -18.66 -1.86 15.30
CA ARG A 155 -19.35 -2.64 14.26
C ARG A 155 -18.59 -2.59 12.93
N GLY A 156 -18.05 -1.44 12.54
CA GLY A 156 -17.28 -1.27 11.32
C GLY A 156 -16.02 -2.11 11.28
N VAL A 157 -15.25 -2.12 12.37
CA VAL A 157 -14.09 -3.02 12.49
C VAL A 157 -14.52 -4.48 12.33
N ARG A 158 -15.57 -4.90 13.04
CA ARG A 158 -16.07 -6.29 12.97
C ARG A 158 -16.56 -6.68 11.58
N ASN A 159 -17.17 -5.75 10.85
CA ASN A 159 -17.58 -6.00 9.47
C ASN A 159 -16.37 -6.27 8.58
N GLN A 160 -15.28 -5.52 8.71
CA GLN A 160 -14.07 -5.77 7.92
C GLN A 160 -13.39 -7.08 8.34
N LEU A 161 -13.35 -7.37 9.64
CA LEU A 161 -12.84 -8.65 10.15
C LEU A 161 -13.66 -9.84 9.61
N ARG A 162 -14.99 -9.68 9.50
CA ARG A 162 -15.88 -10.70 8.90
C ARG A 162 -15.54 -10.98 7.43
N LEU A 163 -15.08 -9.99 6.69
CA LEU A 163 -14.61 -10.18 5.30
C LEU A 163 -13.24 -10.88 5.23
N GLY A 164 -12.53 -11.01 6.35
CA GLY A 164 -11.18 -11.56 6.40
C GLY A 164 -10.08 -10.51 6.27
N ALA A 165 -10.38 -9.23 6.53
CA ALA A 165 -9.40 -8.15 6.43
C ALA A 165 -8.14 -8.43 7.26
N ARG A 166 -6.98 -8.09 6.68
CA ARG A 166 -5.64 -8.27 7.27
C ARG A 166 -5.11 -7.01 7.95
N VAL A 167 -5.77 -5.88 7.72
CA VAL A 167 -5.48 -4.57 8.31
C VAL A 167 -6.80 -3.79 8.36
N ILE A 168 -6.94 -2.85 9.30
CA ILE A 168 -8.10 -1.95 9.34
C ILE A 168 -7.68 -0.58 8.84
N LYS A 169 -8.43 0.03 7.92
CA LYS A 169 -8.16 1.38 7.38
C LYS A 169 -9.15 2.39 7.96
N VAL A 170 -8.65 3.53 8.43
CA VAL A 170 -9.46 4.65 8.91
C VAL A 170 -9.08 5.98 8.26
N CYS A 171 -10.04 6.90 8.21
CA CYS A 171 -9.86 8.31 7.90
C CYS A 171 -9.72 9.13 9.19
N ALA A 172 -8.48 9.41 9.62
CA ALA A 172 -8.20 10.16 10.85
C ALA A 172 -7.92 11.65 10.63
N SER A 173 -7.88 12.09 9.36
CA SER A 173 -8.00 13.49 8.96
C SER A 173 -8.84 13.59 7.70
N GLY A 174 -9.19 14.82 7.30
CA GLY A 174 -9.71 15.04 5.97
C GLY A 174 -8.71 14.68 4.88
N GLY A 175 -9.18 14.60 3.64
CA GLY A 175 -8.32 14.23 2.50
C GLY A 175 -8.34 15.22 1.35
N VAL A 176 -7.50 14.91 0.38
CA VAL A 176 -7.29 15.73 -0.81
C VAL A 176 -8.50 15.64 -1.75
N MET A 177 -9.06 14.44 -1.94
CA MET A 177 -10.08 14.16 -2.96
C MET A 177 -11.53 14.42 -2.52
N SER A 178 -11.79 14.61 -1.23
CA SER A 178 -13.13 14.82 -0.68
C SER A 178 -13.53 16.30 -0.73
N GLU A 179 -14.82 16.57 -0.89
CA GLU A 179 -15.33 17.92 -1.19
C GLU A 179 -15.31 18.87 0.02
N THR A 180 -15.97 18.50 1.12
CA THR A 180 -16.32 19.43 2.22
C THR A 180 -15.32 19.43 3.37
N ASP A 181 -14.58 18.34 3.56
CA ASP A 181 -13.59 18.22 4.62
C ASP A 181 -12.30 18.97 4.29
N HIS A 182 -11.32 18.94 5.20
CA HIS A 182 -10.03 19.60 4.99
C HIS A 182 -8.87 18.72 5.48
N PRO A 183 -7.76 18.59 4.70
CA PRO A 183 -6.62 17.75 5.08
C PRO A 183 -6.02 18.04 6.45
N ILE A 184 -6.08 19.29 6.91
CA ILE A 184 -5.52 19.70 8.22
C ILE A 184 -6.39 19.22 9.39
N HIS A 185 -7.69 19.05 9.19
CA HIS A 185 -8.63 18.79 10.27
C HIS A 185 -8.66 17.31 10.63
N GLN A 186 -8.62 17.02 11.93
CA GLN A 186 -8.80 15.67 12.47
C GLN A 186 -10.20 15.14 12.11
N GLN A 187 -10.27 13.84 11.86
CA GLN A 187 -11.50 13.06 11.74
C GLN A 187 -11.49 11.92 12.75
N PHE A 188 -12.68 11.51 13.19
CA PHE A 188 -12.94 10.75 14.41
C PHE A 188 -12.49 11.45 15.71
N SER A 189 -13.25 11.20 16.77
CA SER A 189 -12.87 11.49 18.15
C SER A 189 -11.78 10.54 18.65
N GLU A 190 -11.13 10.90 19.76
CA GLU A 190 -10.14 10.03 20.40
C GLU A 190 -10.77 8.71 20.87
N GLU A 191 -12.01 8.74 21.35
CA GLU A 191 -12.77 7.57 21.78
C GLU A 191 -13.06 6.60 20.64
N GLU A 192 -13.43 7.13 19.47
CA GLU A 192 -13.69 6.33 18.27
C GLU A 192 -12.40 5.69 17.73
N LEU A 193 -11.31 6.46 17.61
CA LEU A 193 -10.03 5.92 17.17
C LEU A 193 -9.53 4.83 18.14
N ARG A 194 -9.66 5.07 19.46
CA ARG A 194 -9.27 4.09 20.48
C ARG A 194 -10.06 2.79 20.36
N VAL A 195 -11.39 2.85 20.25
CA VAL A 195 -12.19 1.61 20.13
C VAL A 195 -11.88 0.84 18.84
N ILE A 196 -11.57 1.56 17.75
CA ILE A 196 -11.17 0.93 16.48
C ILE A 196 -9.86 0.17 16.65
N VAL A 197 -8.84 0.81 17.25
CA VAL A 197 -7.54 0.18 17.50
C VAL A 197 -7.67 -1.00 18.47
N GLU A 198 -8.43 -0.85 19.55
CA GLU A 198 -8.64 -1.92 20.54
C GLU A 198 -9.36 -3.13 19.92
N GLU A 199 -10.41 -2.93 19.10
CA GLU A 199 -11.12 -4.04 18.46
C GLU A 199 -10.28 -4.70 17.37
N ALA A 200 -9.52 -3.94 16.58
CA ALA A 200 -8.59 -4.49 15.60
C ALA A 200 -7.52 -5.36 16.29
N GLY A 201 -6.95 -4.84 17.39
CA GLY A 201 -5.92 -5.52 18.17
C GLY A 201 -6.40 -6.81 18.83
N ARG A 202 -7.67 -6.88 19.27
CA ARG A 202 -8.30 -8.12 19.77
C ARG A 202 -8.30 -9.25 18.74
N ALA A 203 -8.25 -8.90 17.46
CA ALA A 203 -8.14 -9.84 16.35
C ALA A 203 -6.75 -9.84 15.72
N GLU A 204 -5.72 -9.34 16.39
CA GLU A 204 -4.33 -9.30 15.91
C GLU A 204 -4.13 -8.50 14.61
N ARG A 205 -4.98 -7.49 14.36
CA ARG A 205 -4.82 -6.52 13.27
C ARG A 205 -4.26 -5.22 13.81
N ILE A 206 -3.50 -4.52 12.98
CA ILE A 206 -3.19 -3.11 13.21
C ILE A 206 -4.15 -2.21 12.44
N VAL A 207 -4.17 -0.93 12.81
CA VAL A 207 -4.91 0.12 12.09
C VAL A 207 -3.94 0.98 11.27
N ALA A 208 -4.29 1.19 10.01
CA ALA A 208 -3.67 2.12 9.07
C ALA A 208 -4.50 3.41 9.00
N ALA A 209 -3.89 4.55 9.33
CA ALA A 209 -4.62 5.81 9.43
C ALA A 209 -4.24 6.75 8.29
N HIS A 210 -5.22 7.08 7.44
CA HIS A 210 -5.14 8.24 6.54
C HIS A 210 -5.00 9.52 7.37
N CYS A 211 -3.84 10.18 7.30
CA CYS A 211 -3.59 11.41 8.03
C CYS A 211 -2.71 12.39 7.23
N HIS A 212 -3.22 13.58 6.97
CA HIS A 212 -2.42 14.70 6.48
C HIS A 212 -2.03 15.65 7.61
N GLY A 213 -3.01 16.29 8.25
CA GLY A 213 -2.81 17.29 9.28
C GLY A 213 -2.27 16.74 10.59
N LYS A 214 -1.40 17.53 11.26
CA LYS A 214 -0.84 17.20 12.57
C LYS A 214 -1.88 16.76 13.61
N PRO A 215 -3.05 17.42 13.77
CA PRO A 215 -4.07 16.98 14.74
C PRO A 215 -4.47 15.50 14.55
N GLY A 216 -4.79 15.11 13.31
CA GLY A 216 -5.13 13.72 12.97
C GLY A 216 -3.96 12.75 13.17
N ILE A 217 -2.74 13.14 12.78
CA ILE A 217 -1.53 12.33 13.00
C ILE A 217 -1.35 12.04 14.50
N MET A 218 -1.41 13.07 15.34
CA MET A 218 -1.22 12.93 16.79
C MET A 218 -2.32 12.06 17.42
N ALA A 219 -3.58 12.27 17.03
CA ALA A 219 -4.70 11.46 17.52
C ALA A 219 -4.56 9.98 17.13
N ALA A 220 -4.22 9.69 15.87
CA ALA A 220 -4.01 8.33 15.38
C ALA A 220 -2.86 7.62 16.11
N LEU A 221 -1.72 8.31 16.32
CA LEU A 221 -0.58 7.76 17.04
C LEU A 221 -0.88 7.52 18.52
N ARG A 222 -1.59 8.44 19.19
CA ARG A 222 -2.02 8.27 20.59
C ARG A 222 -2.99 7.10 20.77
N ALA A 223 -3.92 6.93 19.83
CA ALA A 223 -4.85 5.80 19.82
C ALA A 223 -4.15 4.45 19.57
N GLY A 224 -2.95 4.45 18.99
CA GLY A 224 -2.16 3.25 18.73
C GLY A 224 -2.26 2.71 17.29
N CYS A 225 -2.58 3.58 16.31
CA CYS A 225 -2.50 3.18 14.90
C CYS A 225 -1.06 2.75 14.55
N GLY A 226 -0.94 1.63 13.85
CA GLY A 226 0.35 1.00 13.55
C GLY A 226 1.03 1.60 12.31
N THR A 227 0.26 2.19 11.39
CA THR A 227 0.79 2.93 10.26
C THR A 227 0.10 4.28 10.07
N ILE A 228 0.90 5.28 9.70
CA ILE A 228 0.42 6.61 9.28
C ILE A 228 0.62 6.71 7.79
N GLU A 229 -0.47 6.95 7.08
CA GLU A 229 -0.47 7.13 5.63
C GLU A 229 -0.37 8.61 5.27
N HIS A 230 0.37 8.93 4.21
CA HIS A 230 0.70 10.29 3.75
C HIS A 230 1.62 11.06 4.71
N GLY A 231 1.16 11.39 5.93
CA GLY A 231 1.97 12.12 6.90
C GLY A 231 2.40 13.52 6.43
N SER A 232 1.51 14.23 5.73
CA SER A 232 1.88 15.43 4.97
C SER A 232 2.31 16.62 5.80
N TYR A 233 1.88 16.71 7.06
CA TYR A 233 2.23 17.78 7.99
C TYR A 233 2.93 17.24 9.24
N LEU A 234 3.82 16.26 9.06
CA LEU A 234 4.72 15.84 10.13
C LEU A 234 5.67 16.99 10.50
N ASP A 235 5.89 17.13 11.80
CA ASP A 235 6.83 18.03 12.43
C ASP A 235 7.66 17.27 13.47
N GLU A 236 8.56 17.97 14.17
CA GLU A 236 9.47 17.34 15.13
C GLU A 236 8.72 16.50 16.18
N GLU A 237 7.66 17.07 16.77
CA GLU A 237 6.85 16.43 17.82
C GLU A 237 6.14 15.18 17.29
N SER A 238 5.46 15.28 16.14
CA SER A 238 4.74 14.14 15.57
C SER A 238 5.67 13.05 15.06
N VAL A 239 6.87 13.39 14.57
CA VAL A 239 7.91 12.42 14.23
C VAL A 239 8.46 11.71 15.46
N ASP A 240 8.71 12.44 16.55
CA ASP A 240 9.16 11.82 17.81
C ASP A 240 8.13 10.82 18.34
N LEU A 241 6.85 11.19 18.32
CA LEU A 241 5.78 10.30 18.73
C LEU A 241 5.67 9.07 17.81
N LEU A 242 5.84 9.24 16.49
CA LEU A 242 5.80 8.14 15.53
C LEU A 242 6.92 7.11 15.83
N ILE A 243 8.13 7.59 16.14
CA ILE A 243 9.27 6.76 16.56
C ILE A 243 8.98 6.07 17.89
N GLU A 244 8.50 6.82 18.90
CA GLU A 244 8.14 6.28 20.23
C GLU A 244 7.13 5.13 20.11
N LYS A 245 6.08 5.32 19.31
CA LYS A 245 5.04 4.30 19.06
C LYS A 245 5.50 3.18 18.14
N LYS A 246 6.71 3.26 17.58
CA LYS A 246 7.26 2.30 16.60
C LYS A 246 6.34 2.12 15.39
N ALA A 247 5.54 3.14 15.07
CA ALA A 247 4.65 3.14 13.92
C ALA A 247 5.46 3.26 12.63
N THR A 248 4.84 2.89 11.51
CA THR A 248 5.47 3.00 10.18
C THR A 248 4.84 4.13 9.39
N LEU A 249 5.66 4.98 8.77
CA LEU A 249 5.19 5.96 7.80
C LEU A 249 5.11 5.32 6.42
N VAL A 250 3.98 5.52 5.73
CA VAL A 250 3.80 5.14 4.32
C VAL A 250 3.43 6.41 3.55
N PRO A 251 4.39 7.05 2.87
CA PRO A 251 4.26 8.45 2.46
C PRO A 251 3.41 8.66 1.21
N THR A 252 3.34 7.70 0.29
CA THR A 252 2.55 7.80 -0.94
C THR A 252 2.85 9.09 -1.72
N ARG A 253 4.14 9.39 -1.92
CA ARG A 253 4.53 10.60 -2.65
C ARG A 253 4.03 10.56 -4.09
N TYR A 254 4.00 9.36 -4.67
CA TYR A 254 3.59 9.09 -6.03
C TYR A 254 2.22 9.70 -6.35
N ILE A 255 1.18 9.43 -5.58
CA ILE A 255 -0.16 9.98 -5.88
C ILE A 255 -0.17 11.50 -5.87
N LEU A 256 0.56 12.15 -4.96
CA LEU A 256 0.61 13.62 -4.88
C LEU A 256 1.26 14.21 -6.13
N GLU A 257 2.38 13.64 -6.58
CA GLU A 257 3.06 14.05 -7.82
C GLU A 257 2.17 13.83 -9.04
N ARG A 258 1.42 12.71 -9.08
CA ARG A 258 0.48 12.41 -10.17
C ARG A 258 -0.69 13.39 -10.21
N LEU A 259 -1.28 13.72 -9.05
CA LEU A 259 -2.38 14.69 -8.97
C LEU A 259 -1.93 16.09 -9.39
N VAL A 260 -0.75 16.55 -8.95
CA VAL A 260 -0.20 17.85 -9.37
C VAL A 260 0.08 17.87 -10.88
N THR A 261 0.70 16.82 -11.41
CA THR A 261 1.16 16.79 -12.81
C THR A 261 0.02 16.59 -13.80
N PHE A 262 -0.93 15.70 -13.49
CA PHE A 262 -1.96 15.26 -14.43
C PHE A 262 -3.37 15.73 -14.08
N GLY A 263 -3.61 16.19 -12.85
CA GLY A 263 -4.94 16.60 -12.37
C GLY A 263 -5.67 17.56 -13.31
N PRO A 264 -5.05 18.66 -13.78
CA PRO A 264 -5.68 19.62 -14.68
C PRO A 264 -6.10 19.04 -16.04
N LYS A 265 -5.52 17.90 -16.45
CA LYS A 265 -5.79 17.23 -17.72
C LYS A 265 -6.73 16.03 -17.60
N MET A 266 -7.00 15.57 -16.37
CA MET A 266 -7.65 14.29 -16.09
C MET A 266 -8.93 14.44 -15.25
N ASN A 267 -9.59 15.61 -15.34
CA ASN A 267 -10.85 15.92 -14.65
C ASN A 267 -10.81 15.70 -13.13
N VAL A 268 -9.67 15.95 -12.49
CA VAL A 268 -9.62 16.05 -11.03
C VAL A 268 -10.43 17.29 -10.62
N PRO A 269 -11.36 17.19 -9.65
CA PRO A 269 -12.16 18.35 -9.22
C PRO A 269 -11.28 19.52 -8.75
N ASP A 270 -11.72 20.75 -9.04
CA ASP A 270 -10.96 21.98 -8.72
C ASP A 270 -10.64 22.14 -7.23
N TYR A 271 -11.53 21.71 -6.34
CA TYR A 271 -11.28 21.74 -4.91
C TYR A 271 -10.14 20.79 -4.52
N ALA A 272 -10.08 19.60 -5.14
CA ALA A 272 -9.05 18.61 -4.86
C ALA A 272 -7.70 19.03 -5.42
N TYR A 273 -7.70 19.63 -6.62
CA TYR A 273 -6.49 20.18 -7.21
C TYR A 273 -5.89 21.33 -6.37
N ARG A 274 -6.73 22.24 -5.85
CA ARG A 274 -6.26 23.29 -4.93
C ARG A 274 -5.63 22.70 -3.66
N LYS A 275 -6.31 21.74 -3.03
CA LYS A 275 -5.80 21.04 -1.84
C LYS A 275 -4.43 20.40 -2.09
N VAL A 276 -4.23 19.70 -3.21
CA VAL A 276 -2.95 19.01 -3.48
C VAL A 276 -1.80 20.00 -3.75
N VAL A 277 -2.07 21.09 -4.48
CA VAL A 277 -1.05 22.10 -4.80
C VAL A 277 -0.52 22.78 -3.53
N GLU A 278 -1.39 23.05 -2.56
CA GLU A 278 -0.97 23.63 -1.28
C GLU A 278 -0.21 22.62 -0.40
N LEU A 279 -0.59 21.33 -0.48
CA LEU A 279 -0.09 20.29 0.41
C LEU A 279 1.24 19.68 -0.05
N VAL A 280 1.50 19.60 -1.36
CA VAL A 280 2.58 18.80 -1.93
C VAL A 280 3.96 19.20 -1.40
N ASP A 281 4.26 20.48 -1.23
CA ASP A 281 5.56 20.94 -0.71
C ASP A 281 5.69 20.77 0.80
N HIS A 282 4.59 20.81 1.54
CA HIS A 282 4.56 20.43 2.95
C HIS A 282 4.89 18.95 3.11
N HIS A 283 4.24 18.09 2.32
CA HIS A 283 4.50 16.65 2.35
C HIS A 283 5.96 16.30 2.06
N LYS A 284 6.60 16.96 1.07
CA LYS A 284 8.01 16.71 0.76
C LYS A 284 8.91 17.03 1.95
N ARG A 285 8.69 18.17 2.62
CA ARG A 285 9.45 18.58 3.81
C ARG A 285 9.24 17.63 4.99
N SER A 286 7.99 17.20 5.20
CA SER A 286 7.61 16.21 6.21
C SER A 286 8.31 14.86 6.00
N LEU A 287 8.32 14.35 4.76
CA LEU A 287 9.03 13.12 4.41
C LEU A 287 10.54 13.25 4.61
N GLN A 288 11.13 14.36 4.16
CA GLN A 288 12.56 14.64 4.39
C GLN A 288 12.91 14.68 5.89
N LEU A 289 12.03 15.25 6.72
CA LEU A 289 12.21 15.27 8.17
C LEU A 289 12.16 13.86 8.76
N ALA A 290 11.15 13.07 8.41
CA ALA A 290 10.99 11.69 8.86
C ALA A 290 12.21 10.83 8.50
N ILE A 291 12.72 10.96 7.27
CA ILE A 291 13.95 10.28 6.81
C ILE A 291 15.15 10.69 7.68
N ARG A 292 15.38 11.99 7.88
CA ARG A 292 16.52 12.48 8.69
C ARG A 292 16.49 12.00 10.14
N LYS A 293 15.29 11.86 10.72
CA LYS A 293 15.12 11.37 12.10
C LYS A 293 15.11 9.84 12.23
N GLY A 294 15.19 9.11 11.12
CA GLY A 294 15.25 7.65 11.14
C GLY A 294 13.91 6.97 11.42
N VAL A 295 12.79 7.59 11.01
CA VAL A 295 11.47 6.95 11.03
C VAL A 295 11.49 5.67 10.18
N ARG A 296 10.84 4.60 10.66
CA ARG A 296 10.59 3.44 9.81
C ARG A 296 9.62 3.83 8.70
N ILE A 297 10.06 3.66 7.46
CA ILE A 297 9.27 3.96 6.27
C ILE A 297 9.08 2.67 5.46
N ALA A 298 7.87 2.48 4.96
CA ALA A 298 7.55 1.47 3.96
C ALA A 298 7.03 2.15 2.68
N LEU A 299 7.30 1.55 1.52
CA LEU A 299 6.83 2.03 0.24
C LEU A 299 5.32 1.82 0.13
N GLY A 300 4.58 2.85 -0.24
CA GLY A 300 3.19 2.75 -0.68
C GLY A 300 2.91 3.85 -1.70
N THR A 301 2.01 3.63 -2.66
CA THR A 301 1.87 4.55 -3.80
C THR A 301 0.56 5.33 -3.83
N ASP A 302 -0.47 4.79 -3.21
CA ASP A 302 -1.88 5.19 -3.35
C ASP A 302 -2.33 5.16 -4.82
N ILE A 303 -1.96 4.06 -5.49
CA ILE A 303 -2.48 3.70 -6.81
C ILE A 303 -3.90 3.17 -6.65
N TRP A 304 -4.85 3.77 -7.38
CA TRP A 304 -6.26 3.39 -7.33
C TRP A 304 -6.93 3.20 -8.69
N SER A 305 -6.36 3.75 -9.77
CA SER A 305 -7.01 3.73 -11.09
C SER A 305 -6.56 2.55 -11.95
N SER A 306 -7.52 1.97 -12.65
CA SER A 306 -7.41 0.81 -13.54
C SER A 306 -7.05 1.22 -14.95
N GLY A 307 -6.09 0.50 -15.53
CA GLY A 307 -5.75 0.61 -16.94
C GLY A 307 -4.66 1.63 -17.22
N GLU A 308 -3.95 1.40 -18.32
CA GLU A 308 -2.84 2.25 -18.74
C GLU A 308 -3.33 3.65 -19.15
N GLY A 309 -2.47 4.65 -18.95
CA GLY A 309 -2.78 6.05 -19.26
C GLY A 309 -3.73 6.75 -18.28
N THR A 310 -4.23 6.05 -17.25
CA THR A 310 -5.01 6.67 -16.18
C THR A 310 -4.13 7.47 -15.22
N ILE A 311 -4.75 8.17 -14.26
CA ILE A 311 -4.05 9.10 -13.39
C ILE A 311 -3.05 8.42 -12.45
N ALA A 312 -3.36 7.25 -11.92
CA ALA A 312 -2.48 6.48 -11.05
C ALA A 312 -2.61 4.98 -11.37
N PRO A 313 -1.97 4.50 -12.45
CA PRO A 313 -2.15 3.13 -12.93
C PRO A 313 -1.26 2.12 -12.19
N TRP A 314 -1.82 0.93 -11.94
CA TRP A 314 -1.05 -0.24 -11.47
C TRP A 314 0.06 -0.63 -12.45
N GLY A 315 1.19 -1.09 -11.90
CA GLY A 315 2.42 -1.38 -12.65
C GLY A 315 3.43 -0.22 -12.66
N GLN A 316 3.05 0.95 -12.15
CA GLN A 316 3.96 2.10 -11.94
C GLN A 316 4.46 2.21 -10.49
N ASN A 317 4.19 1.19 -9.67
CA ASN A 317 4.38 1.22 -8.21
C ASN A 317 5.83 1.57 -7.81
N ALA A 318 6.82 1.06 -8.55
CA ALA A 318 8.24 1.30 -8.29
C ALA A 318 8.68 2.77 -8.47
N ARG A 319 7.86 3.64 -9.06
CA ARG A 319 8.16 5.08 -9.11
C ARG A 319 8.25 5.73 -7.74
N GLU A 320 7.58 5.17 -6.73
CA GLU A 320 7.72 5.65 -5.36
C GLU A 320 9.16 5.53 -4.85
N LEU A 321 9.94 4.54 -5.31
CA LEU A 321 11.37 4.41 -4.97
C LEU A 321 12.17 5.65 -5.36
N ILE A 322 11.86 6.21 -6.55
CA ILE A 322 12.53 7.42 -7.07
C ILE A 322 12.22 8.59 -6.13
N HIS A 323 10.96 8.75 -5.75
CA HIS A 323 10.53 9.81 -4.85
C HIS A 323 11.11 9.69 -3.44
N LEU A 324 11.27 8.48 -2.91
CA LEU A 324 11.94 8.24 -1.64
C LEU A 324 13.42 8.66 -1.69
N VAL A 325 14.11 8.35 -2.80
CA VAL A 325 15.51 8.77 -3.02
C VAL A 325 15.61 10.29 -3.19
N GLU A 326 14.73 10.91 -3.96
CA GLU A 326 14.64 12.38 -4.10
C GLU A 326 14.34 13.09 -2.77
N ALA A 327 13.65 12.42 -1.85
CA ALA A 327 13.40 12.90 -0.50
C ALA A 327 14.57 12.66 0.48
N GLY A 328 15.65 12.02 0.04
CA GLY A 328 16.90 11.89 0.81
C GLY A 328 17.21 10.50 1.33
N MET A 329 16.46 9.46 0.96
CA MET A 329 16.92 8.09 1.17
C MET A 329 18.08 7.76 0.22
N ASN A 330 19.02 6.95 0.67
CA ASN A 330 19.90 6.28 -0.28
C ASN A 330 19.16 5.11 -0.99
N PRO A 331 19.65 4.63 -2.14
CA PRO A 331 19.01 3.56 -2.89
C PRO A 331 18.71 2.28 -2.09
N LEU A 332 19.60 1.87 -1.19
CA LEU A 332 19.40 0.67 -0.38
C LEU A 332 18.24 0.87 0.62
N GLN A 333 18.16 2.03 1.28
CA GLN A 333 17.05 2.37 2.18
C GLN A 333 15.71 2.37 1.44
N ALA A 334 15.66 2.90 0.21
CA ALA A 334 14.44 2.87 -0.60
C ALA A 334 14.02 1.43 -0.96
N ILE A 335 14.98 0.56 -1.30
CA ILE A 335 14.73 -0.86 -1.54
C ILE A 335 14.24 -1.55 -0.25
N GLU A 336 14.83 -1.26 0.91
CA GLU A 336 14.38 -1.79 2.21
C GLU A 336 12.97 -1.34 2.57
N ALA A 337 12.59 -0.10 2.25
CA ALA A 337 11.23 0.41 2.40
C ALA A 337 10.22 -0.41 1.58
N ALA A 338 10.61 -0.88 0.39
CA ALA A 338 9.78 -1.72 -0.48
C ALA A 338 9.93 -3.23 -0.23
N THR A 339 10.75 -3.65 0.74
CA THR A 339 11.04 -5.07 0.99
C THR A 339 11.05 -5.35 2.50
N ALA A 340 12.18 -5.19 3.17
CA ALA A 340 12.37 -5.61 4.56
C ALA A 340 11.43 -4.92 5.57
N ASN A 341 11.08 -3.65 5.34
CA ASN A 341 10.19 -2.90 6.22
C ASN A 341 8.71 -3.15 5.92
N ALA A 342 8.38 -3.54 4.69
CA ALA A 342 7.01 -3.57 4.21
C ALA A 342 6.08 -4.55 4.97
N PRO A 343 6.49 -5.78 5.32
CA PRO A 343 5.66 -6.66 6.13
C PRO A 343 5.25 -6.07 7.48
N MET A 344 6.05 -5.15 8.06
CA MET A 344 5.73 -4.49 9.33
C MET A 344 4.43 -3.68 9.26
N THR A 345 3.98 -3.31 8.07
CA THR A 345 2.70 -2.62 7.82
C THR A 345 1.46 -3.51 8.05
N LEU A 346 1.66 -4.76 8.45
CA LEU A 346 0.61 -5.71 8.84
C LEU A 346 0.68 -6.09 10.34
N GLY A 347 1.73 -5.66 11.04
CA GLY A 347 1.95 -6.01 12.45
C GLY A 347 1.92 -7.53 12.67
N PRO A 348 1.09 -8.06 13.59
CA PRO A 348 1.02 -9.50 13.85
C PRO A 348 0.60 -10.37 12.65
N GLN A 349 -0.08 -9.79 11.64
CA GLN A 349 -0.46 -10.52 10.42
C GLN A 349 0.71 -10.67 9.42
N ALA A 350 1.88 -10.09 9.70
CA ALA A 350 3.00 -10.10 8.79
C ALA A 350 3.53 -11.54 8.56
N PRO A 351 3.68 -11.97 7.29
CA PRO A 351 4.43 -13.19 6.99
C PRO A 351 5.92 -12.98 7.24
N ARG A 352 6.69 -14.07 7.19
CA ARG A 352 8.15 -14.00 7.09
C ARG A 352 8.53 -13.71 5.64
N SER A 353 8.35 -12.46 5.20
CA SER A 353 8.59 -12.04 3.82
C SER A 353 9.49 -10.80 3.75
N GLY A 354 9.72 -10.28 2.54
CA GLY A 354 10.45 -9.05 2.29
C GLY A 354 11.97 -9.15 2.48
N GLN A 355 12.52 -10.35 2.73
CA GLN A 355 13.96 -10.57 2.89
C GLN A 355 14.39 -11.91 2.28
N LEU A 356 15.58 -11.94 1.69
CA LEU A 356 16.22 -13.18 1.26
C LEU A 356 16.93 -13.81 2.46
N LYS A 357 16.20 -14.60 3.24
CA LYS A 357 16.69 -15.23 4.47
C LYS A 357 16.10 -16.63 4.63
N GLN A 358 16.84 -17.54 5.25
CA GLN A 358 16.32 -18.87 5.56
C GLN A 358 15.00 -18.78 6.36
N GLY A 359 14.02 -19.58 5.94
CA GLY A 359 12.69 -19.64 6.55
C GLY A 359 11.75 -18.50 6.16
N TYR A 360 12.15 -17.64 5.22
CA TYR A 360 11.29 -16.60 4.64
C TYR A 360 10.67 -17.09 3.33
N ASP A 361 9.61 -16.42 2.90
CA ASP A 361 8.90 -16.70 1.65
C ASP A 361 9.85 -16.60 0.45
N ALA A 362 9.73 -17.55 -0.49
CA ALA A 362 10.47 -17.57 -1.75
C ALA A 362 9.85 -16.62 -2.79
N ASP A 363 9.76 -15.35 -2.40
CA ASP A 363 9.35 -14.22 -3.22
C ASP A 363 10.59 -13.46 -3.68
N ILE A 364 10.98 -13.66 -4.93
CA ILE A 364 12.33 -13.33 -5.42
C ILE A 364 12.23 -12.64 -6.78
N LEU A 365 13.04 -11.61 -6.97
CA LEU A 365 13.24 -10.96 -8.25
C LEU A 365 14.67 -11.18 -8.75
N ALA A 366 14.79 -11.45 -10.04
CA ALA A 366 16.03 -11.31 -10.79
C ALA A 366 15.95 -10.04 -11.63
N VAL A 367 16.95 -9.16 -11.54
CA VAL A 367 16.97 -7.88 -12.25
C VAL A 367 18.28 -7.69 -13.03
N ARG A 368 18.17 -6.95 -14.14
CA ARG A 368 19.24 -6.78 -15.13
C ARG A 368 20.40 -5.90 -14.65
N LYS A 369 20.10 -4.90 -13.82
CA LYS A 369 21.03 -3.87 -13.37
C LYS A 369 20.93 -3.70 -11.85
N ASP A 370 22.01 -3.24 -11.23
CA ASP A 370 22.06 -3.03 -9.78
C ASP A 370 21.22 -1.81 -9.36
N PRO A 371 20.11 -2.01 -8.63
CA PRO A 371 19.26 -0.90 -8.21
C PRO A 371 19.90 -0.03 -7.12
N ARG A 372 21.04 -0.44 -6.55
CA ARG A 372 21.78 0.36 -5.56
C ARG A 372 22.51 1.55 -6.20
N THR A 373 22.77 1.50 -7.50
CA THR A 373 23.36 2.63 -8.23
C THR A 373 22.29 3.56 -8.80
N ASP A 374 21.14 3.01 -9.17
CA ASP A 374 19.99 3.75 -9.70
C ASP A 374 18.70 2.94 -9.46
N VAL A 375 17.83 3.42 -8.57
CA VAL A 375 16.57 2.73 -8.23
C VAL A 375 15.57 2.74 -9.38
N SER A 376 15.71 3.66 -10.35
CA SER A 376 14.78 3.78 -11.48
C SER A 376 14.76 2.54 -12.36
N VAL A 377 15.79 1.69 -12.28
CA VAL A 377 15.84 0.41 -13.00
C VAL A 377 14.67 -0.50 -12.61
N LEU A 378 14.17 -0.41 -11.37
CA LEU A 378 13.03 -1.20 -10.88
C LEU A 378 11.68 -0.68 -11.40
N SER A 379 11.63 0.55 -11.93
CA SER A 379 10.43 1.15 -12.52
C SER A 379 10.16 0.74 -13.97
N SER A 380 11.01 -0.11 -14.56
CA SER A 380 10.82 -0.65 -15.90
C SER A 380 10.73 -2.18 -15.85
N SER A 381 9.61 -2.71 -16.33
CA SER A 381 9.37 -4.16 -16.40
C SER A 381 10.39 -4.90 -17.27
N GLU A 382 11.01 -4.24 -18.25
CA GLU A 382 12.07 -4.81 -19.11
C GLU A 382 13.37 -5.13 -18.35
N ASN A 383 13.61 -4.45 -17.23
CA ASN A 383 14.76 -4.69 -16.36
C ASN A 383 14.51 -5.83 -15.36
N ILE A 384 13.25 -6.18 -15.13
CA ILE A 384 12.89 -7.37 -14.36
C ILE A 384 13.08 -8.55 -15.31
N LEU A 385 13.94 -9.50 -14.94
CA LEU A 385 14.27 -10.67 -15.77
C LEU A 385 13.36 -11.84 -15.43
N ALA A 386 13.17 -12.09 -14.13
CA ALA A 386 12.32 -13.16 -13.64
C ALA A 386 11.75 -12.79 -12.27
N ILE A 387 10.59 -13.38 -11.99
CA ILE A 387 9.82 -13.19 -10.77
C ILE A 387 9.45 -14.58 -10.29
N TRP A 388 9.76 -14.87 -9.02
CA TRP A 388 9.24 -16.02 -8.31
C TRP A 388 8.31 -15.51 -7.22
N LYS A 389 7.12 -16.10 -7.14
CA LYS A 389 6.17 -15.86 -6.05
C LYS A 389 5.84 -17.21 -5.43
N SER A 390 6.00 -17.34 -4.11
CA SER A 390 5.87 -18.63 -3.41
C SER A 390 6.72 -19.73 -4.06
N GLY A 391 7.93 -19.39 -4.52
CA GLY A 391 8.85 -20.29 -5.19
C GLY A 391 8.46 -20.72 -6.61
N GLN A 392 7.30 -20.27 -7.11
CA GLN A 392 6.85 -20.59 -8.46
C GLN A 392 7.25 -19.46 -9.43
N PRO A 393 7.82 -19.79 -10.61
CA PRO A 393 8.10 -18.79 -11.62
C PRO A 393 6.79 -18.20 -12.13
N VAL A 394 6.71 -16.87 -12.19
CA VAL A 394 5.55 -16.15 -12.73
C VAL A 394 5.63 -16.17 -14.25
N ASP A 395 4.55 -16.63 -14.91
CA ASP A 395 4.40 -16.49 -16.35
C ASP A 395 4.13 -15.03 -16.73
N ARG A 396 5.03 -14.47 -17.53
CA ARG A 396 4.99 -13.08 -17.98
C ARG A 396 4.34 -12.92 -19.36
N GLY A 397 3.96 -14.02 -20.01
CA GLY A 397 3.57 -14.04 -21.42
C GLY A 397 4.75 -13.71 -22.35
N PRO A 398 4.54 -13.70 -23.68
CA PRO A 398 5.52 -13.19 -24.62
C PRO A 398 5.76 -11.69 -24.37
N ILE A 399 7.05 -11.30 -24.36
CA ILE A 399 7.54 -9.92 -24.23
C ILE A 399 7.17 -9.12 -25.47
#